data_AF-A0A218X7Q8-F1
#
_entry.id   AF-A0A218X7Q8-F1
#
_cell.length_a   1.000
_cell.length_b   1.000
_cell.length_c   1.000
_cell.angle_alpha   90.00
_cell.angle_beta   90.00
_cell.angle_gamma   90.00
#
_symmetry.space_group_name_H-M   'P 1'
#
loop_
_entity.id
_entity.type
_entity.pdbx_description
1 polymer ?
#
loop_
_entity_poly.entity_id
_entity_poly.type
_entity_poly.pdbx_seq_one_letter_code
_entity_poly.pdbx_strand_id
1 'polypeptide(L)'
;MEKSPAHLDTYKDSFRKLHTTNTTEFLGLKRISGIWQASSYGKDVIIGLIDTRAWPECESFNDRRMPLMPKRWKGKCENGTAFSMSACNKRLIEARVFNKGIIAAGRLIAKYDYDSARDFKGHGTHTSSTAAWAPAVG
;
A
#
# COMPACT_ATOMS: atom_id res chain seq x y z
N MET A 1 -23.83 -27.73 11.54
CA MET A 1 -22.62 -27.59 12.39
C MET A 1 -22.99 -27.48 13.86
N GLU A 2 -23.93 -26.60 14.25
CA GLU A 2 -24.28 -26.34 15.66
C GLU A 2 -24.76 -27.57 16.47
N LYS A 3 -25.35 -28.57 15.80
CA LYS A 3 -25.83 -29.80 16.44
C LYS A 3 -24.73 -30.87 16.64
N SER A 4 -23.50 -30.59 16.23
CA SER A 4 -22.39 -31.54 16.39
C SER A 4 -21.86 -31.48 17.82
N PRO A 5 -21.59 -32.61 18.48
CA PRO A 5 -20.94 -32.62 19.79
C PRO A 5 -19.49 -32.08 19.76
N ALA A 6 -18.89 -31.94 18.58
CA ALA A 6 -17.57 -31.31 18.39
C ALA A 6 -17.63 -29.78 18.20
N HIS A 7 -18.83 -29.20 18.22
CA HIS A 7 -19.02 -27.77 18.07
C HIS A 7 -18.93 -27.06 19.43
N LEU A 8 -18.00 -26.11 19.55
CA LEU A 8 -17.77 -25.34 20.78
C LEU A 8 -18.59 -24.05 20.82
N ASP A 9 -18.53 -23.24 19.77
CA ASP A 9 -19.26 -21.97 19.69
C ASP A 9 -19.37 -21.47 18.25
N THR A 10 -20.39 -20.65 17.98
CA THR A 10 -20.60 -19.94 16.71
C THR A 10 -21.11 -18.55 17.00
N TYR A 11 -20.51 -17.58 16.32
CA TYR A 11 -20.93 -16.19 16.36
C TYR A 11 -21.46 -15.79 14.99
N LYS A 12 -22.59 -15.09 14.97
CA LYS A 12 -23.13 -14.52 13.74
C LYS A 12 -22.13 -13.49 13.20
N ASP A 13 -21.71 -13.68 11.94
CA ASP A 13 -20.86 -12.69 11.28
C ASP A 13 -21.57 -11.33 11.22
N SER A 14 -20.81 -10.27 11.44
CA SER A 14 -21.35 -8.91 11.45
C SER A 14 -20.31 -7.94 10.92
N PHE A 15 -20.76 -6.99 10.10
CA PHE A 15 -19.91 -5.91 9.63
C PHE A 15 -19.38 -5.11 10.82
N ARG A 16 -18.05 -5.11 10.97
CA ARG A 16 -17.35 -4.28 11.95
C ARG A 16 -16.90 -2.98 11.31
N LYS A 17 -16.78 -1.93 12.12
CA LYS A 17 -16.16 -0.68 11.69
C LYS A 17 -14.64 -0.89 11.61
N LEU A 18 -14.05 -0.62 10.46
CA LEU A 18 -12.59 -0.66 10.29
C LEU A 18 -11.95 0.42 11.15
N HIS A 19 -11.09 0.01 12.07
CA HIS A 19 -10.22 0.91 12.84
C HIS A 19 -8.79 0.73 12.33
N THR A 20 -8.34 1.56 11.39
CA THR A 20 -6.96 1.53 10.87
C THR A 20 -6.02 2.45 11.62
N THR A 21 -6.54 3.35 12.46
CA THR A 21 -5.75 4.35 13.19
C THR A 21 -5.01 3.78 14.40
N ASN A 22 -5.32 2.56 14.84
CA ASN A 22 -4.80 2.00 16.09
C ASN A 22 -4.03 0.68 15.93
N THR A 23 -3.81 0.21 14.70
CA THR A 23 -3.19 -1.10 14.45
C THR A 23 -1.78 -1.18 15.03
N THR A 24 -1.00 -0.10 14.97
CA THR A 24 0.37 -0.08 15.49
C THR A 24 0.41 -0.21 17.01
N GLU A 25 -0.48 0.46 17.74
CA GLU A 25 -0.62 0.34 19.19
C GLU A 25 -1.12 -1.05 19.58
N PHE A 26 -2.13 -1.56 18.87
CA PHE A 26 -2.66 -2.92 19.08
C PHE A 26 -1.57 -3.99 18.92
N LEU A 27 -0.68 -3.82 17.95
CA LEU A 27 0.48 -4.69 17.72
C LEU A 27 1.64 -4.42 18.70
N GLY A 28 1.52 -3.47 19.61
CA GLY A 28 2.56 -3.11 20.59
C GLY A 28 3.78 -2.43 19.97
N LEU A 29 3.66 -1.82 18.79
CA LEU A 29 4.74 -1.10 18.12
C LEU A 29 4.97 0.25 18.82
N LYS A 30 6.09 0.34 19.54
CA LYS A 30 6.45 1.53 20.33
C LYS A 30 7.48 2.37 19.57
N ARG A 31 7.38 3.71 19.67
CA ARG A 31 8.34 4.62 19.03
C ARG A 31 9.76 4.44 19.55
N ILE A 32 9.95 4.33 20.87
CA ILE A 32 11.29 4.38 21.49
C ILE A 32 11.82 3.02 21.98
N SER A 33 11.17 1.91 21.60
CA SER A 33 11.57 0.56 22.00
C SER A 33 10.97 -0.51 21.09
N GLY A 34 11.44 -1.76 21.22
CA GLY A 34 10.92 -2.88 20.45
C GLY A 34 11.37 -2.87 18.98
N ILE A 35 10.58 -3.51 18.13
CA ILE A 35 11.00 -3.82 16.76
C ILE A 35 11.21 -2.59 15.87
N TRP A 36 10.46 -1.50 16.09
CA TRP A 36 10.65 -0.27 15.32
C TRP A 36 12.03 0.34 15.53
N GLN A 37 12.49 0.45 16.78
CA GLN A 37 13.85 0.92 17.06
C GLN A 37 14.90 -0.09 16.57
N ALA A 38 14.70 -1.38 16.85
CA ALA A 38 15.65 -2.44 16.47
C ALA A 38 15.84 -2.57 14.95
N SER A 39 14.79 -2.30 14.16
CA SER A 39 14.82 -2.31 12.69
C SER A 39 15.15 -0.95 12.07
N SER A 40 15.54 0.05 12.87
CA SER A 40 15.74 1.42 12.40
C SER A 40 14.54 1.96 11.60
N TYR A 41 13.33 1.61 12.02
CA TYR A 41 12.05 2.00 11.39
C TYR A 41 11.95 1.62 9.90
N GLY A 42 12.66 0.56 9.48
CA GLY A 42 12.70 0.14 8.07
C GLY A 42 13.57 1.05 7.18
N LYS A 43 14.51 1.81 7.76
CA LYS A 43 15.46 2.61 6.98
C LYS A 43 16.21 1.73 5.96
N ASP A 44 16.31 2.24 4.73
CA ASP A 44 16.94 1.55 3.59
C ASP A 44 16.30 0.20 3.21
N VAL A 45 15.06 -0.05 3.65
CA VAL A 45 14.24 -1.15 3.16
C VAL A 45 13.28 -0.61 2.10
N ILE A 46 13.09 -1.38 1.02
CA ILE A 46 12.16 -1.05 -0.06
C ILE A 46 11.10 -2.14 -0.09
N ILE A 47 9.83 -1.75 0.01
CA ILE A 47 8.68 -2.66 -0.04
C ILE A 47 8.07 -2.56 -1.44
N GLY A 48 8.12 -3.66 -2.18
CA GLY A 48 7.42 -3.79 -3.46
C GLY A 48 6.02 -4.37 -3.26
N LEU A 49 5.00 -3.76 -3.87
CA LEU A 49 3.63 -4.26 -3.84
C LEU A 49 3.16 -4.58 -5.26
N ILE A 50 2.66 -5.79 -5.46
CA ILE A 50 1.95 -6.21 -6.68
C ILE A 50 0.46 -6.16 -6.33
N ASP A 51 -0.21 -5.10 -6.76
CA ASP A 51 -1.59 -4.79 -6.37
C ASP A 51 -2.29 -4.01 -7.51
N THR A 52 -3.48 -3.43 -7.27
CA THR A 52 -4.28 -2.63 -8.20
C THR A 52 -3.75 -1.23 -8.43
N ARG A 53 -2.46 -1.00 -8.15
CA ARG A 53 -1.70 0.25 -8.30
C ARG A 53 -1.79 1.22 -7.09
N ALA A 54 -1.44 2.51 -7.24
CA ALA A 54 -1.46 3.49 -6.13
C ALA A 54 -2.03 4.87 -6.51
N TRP A 55 -2.63 5.59 -5.56
CA TRP A 55 -3.07 6.98 -5.70
C TRP A 55 -2.00 7.94 -5.14
N PRO A 56 -1.12 8.52 -5.96
CA PRO A 56 0.09 9.22 -5.51
C PRO A 56 -0.19 10.46 -4.65
N GLU A 57 -1.35 11.09 -4.80
CA GLU A 57 -1.74 12.28 -4.02
C GLU A 57 -2.28 11.94 -2.61
N CYS A 58 -2.32 10.67 -2.22
CA CYS A 58 -2.70 10.28 -0.86
C CYS A 58 -1.67 10.80 0.16
N GLU A 59 -2.13 11.38 1.27
CA GLU A 59 -1.25 11.91 2.32
C GLU A 59 -0.30 10.84 2.92
N SER A 60 -0.69 9.56 2.87
CA SER A 60 0.19 8.45 3.28
C SER A 60 1.47 8.32 2.42
N PHE A 61 1.49 8.91 1.22
CA PHE A 61 2.65 8.96 0.33
C PHE A 61 3.39 10.31 0.37
N ASN A 62 3.04 11.20 1.30
CA ASN A 62 3.77 12.46 1.49
C ASN A 62 5.22 12.17 1.91
N ASP A 63 6.17 12.85 1.26
CA ASP A 63 7.59 12.58 1.39
C ASP A 63 8.39 13.74 2.03
N ARG A 64 7.69 14.75 2.59
CA ARG A 64 8.30 15.95 3.21
C ARG A 64 9.38 15.60 4.23
N ARG A 65 9.20 14.50 4.96
CA ARG A 65 10.10 14.03 6.02
C ARG A 65 10.82 12.72 5.69
N MET A 66 10.87 12.34 4.41
CA MET A 66 11.63 11.17 3.94
C MET A 66 13.06 11.55 3.56
N PRO A 67 14.05 10.68 3.85
CA PRO A 67 15.40 10.83 3.32
C PRO A 67 15.40 10.68 1.79
N LEU A 68 16.53 11.02 1.16
CA LEU A 68 16.72 10.74 -0.27
C LEU A 68 16.64 9.23 -0.54
N MET A 69 16.23 8.87 -1.76
CA MET A 69 16.15 7.49 -2.19
C MET A 69 17.50 6.78 -2.06
N PRO A 70 17.53 5.49 -1.68
CA PRO A 70 18.76 4.72 -1.66
C PRO A 70 19.44 4.70 -3.03
N LYS A 71 20.76 4.99 -3.09
CA LYS A 71 21.53 5.01 -4.34
C LYS A 71 21.52 3.67 -5.09
N ARG A 72 21.25 2.57 -4.37
CA ARG A 72 21.11 1.22 -4.93
C ARG A 72 19.82 1.05 -5.75
N TRP A 73 18.84 1.92 -5.57
CA TRP A 73 17.57 1.85 -6.28
C TRP A 73 17.73 2.30 -7.73
N LYS A 74 17.27 1.46 -8.67
CA LYS A 74 17.30 1.70 -10.12
C LYS A 74 15.91 1.62 -10.75
N GLY A 75 14.88 1.63 -9.91
CA GLY A 75 13.48 1.65 -10.31
C GLY A 75 13.12 2.90 -11.11
N LYS A 76 11.97 2.85 -11.78
CA LYS A 76 11.49 3.95 -12.63
C LYS A 76 9.99 4.12 -12.47
N CYS A 77 9.51 5.34 -12.58
CA CYS A 77 8.08 5.61 -12.67
C CYS A 77 7.65 5.76 -14.13
N GLU A 78 6.65 4.97 -14.50
CA GLU A 78 6.13 4.95 -15.86
C GLU A 78 5.06 6.03 -16.02
N ASN A 79 5.14 6.75 -17.14
CA ASN A 79 4.11 7.69 -17.54
C ASN A 79 2.89 6.93 -18.11
N GLY A 80 1.69 7.43 -17.88
CA GLY A 80 0.47 6.85 -18.43
C GLY A 80 -0.75 7.74 -18.20
N THR A 81 -1.95 7.19 -18.41
CA THR A 81 -3.20 7.94 -18.21
C THR A 81 -3.29 8.53 -16.81
N ALA A 82 -3.40 9.86 -16.73
CA ALA A 82 -3.48 10.64 -15.49
C ALA A 82 -2.33 10.39 -14.49
N PHE A 83 -1.20 9.83 -14.91
CA PHE A 83 -0.05 9.54 -14.04
C PHE A 83 1.23 9.96 -14.75
N SER A 84 1.87 11.03 -14.25
CA SER A 84 3.16 11.49 -14.76
C SER A 84 4.30 10.88 -13.96
N MET A 85 5.51 10.89 -14.53
CA MET A 85 6.72 10.46 -13.80
C MET A 85 6.95 11.27 -12.51
N SER A 86 6.48 12.52 -12.46
CA SER A 86 6.58 13.40 -11.29
C SER A 86 5.60 13.04 -10.17
N ALA A 87 4.68 12.10 -10.39
CA ALA A 87 3.81 11.57 -9.34
C ALA A 87 4.58 10.72 -8.32
N CYS A 88 5.75 10.21 -8.71
CA CYS A 88 6.67 9.56 -7.79
C CYS A 88 7.54 10.57 -7.06
N ASN A 89 7.92 10.21 -5.85
CA ASN A 89 8.64 11.07 -4.92
C ASN A 89 9.58 10.22 -4.03
N LYS A 90 10.09 10.74 -2.91
CA LYS A 90 10.98 9.97 -2.03
C LYS A 90 10.27 8.87 -1.22
N ARG A 91 8.95 8.76 -1.32
CA ARG A 91 8.11 7.74 -0.66
C ARG A 91 7.60 6.69 -1.64
N LEU A 92 6.88 7.11 -2.68
CA LEU A 92 6.52 6.27 -3.83
C LEU A 92 7.63 6.39 -4.88
N ILE A 93 8.64 5.52 -4.76
CA ILE A 93 9.91 5.63 -5.50
C ILE A 93 9.90 4.90 -6.86
N GLU A 94 8.87 4.11 -7.13
CA GLU A 94 8.63 3.38 -8.38
C GLU A 94 7.13 3.12 -8.53
N ALA A 95 6.65 3.18 -9.77
CA ALA A 95 5.27 2.86 -10.12
C ALA A 95 5.24 2.33 -11.55
N ARG A 96 4.74 1.10 -11.71
CA ARG A 96 4.65 0.40 -13.00
C ARG A 96 3.33 -0.33 -13.14
N VAL A 97 2.95 -0.61 -14.39
CA VAL A 97 1.77 -1.41 -14.71
C VAL A 97 2.14 -2.55 -15.66
N PHE A 98 1.54 -3.71 -15.43
CA PHE A 98 1.81 -4.93 -16.21
C PHE A 98 0.52 -5.42 -16.88
N ASN A 99 0.06 -4.68 -17.90
CA ASN A 99 -1.23 -4.92 -18.57
C ASN A 99 -1.12 -5.61 -19.94
N LYS A 100 0.09 -5.90 -20.44
CA LYS A 100 0.31 -6.54 -21.76
C LYS A 100 -0.51 -7.81 -21.96
N GLY A 101 -0.68 -8.62 -20.91
CA GLY A 101 -1.51 -9.84 -20.98
C GLY A 101 -3.00 -9.56 -21.16
N ILE A 102 -3.52 -8.47 -20.57
CA ILE A 102 -4.92 -8.04 -20.72
C ILE A 102 -5.15 -7.58 -22.17
N ILE A 103 -4.23 -6.78 -22.70
CA ILE A 103 -4.26 -6.28 -24.08
C ILE A 103 -4.19 -7.45 -25.08
N ALA A 104 -3.26 -8.39 -24.88
CA ALA A 104 -3.13 -9.57 -25.73
C ALA A 104 -4.38 -10.46 -25.72
N ALA A 105 -5.13 -10.48 -24.61
CA ALA A 105 -6.40 -11.20 -24.49
C ALA A 105 -7.60 -10.43 -25.10
N GLY A 106 -7.38 -9.27 -25.74
CA GLY A 106 -8.43 -8.45 -26.34
C GLY A 106 -9.36 -7.79 -25.31
N ARG A 107 -8.95 -7.70 -24.04
CA ARG A 107 -9.73 -7.07 -22.98
C ARG A 107 -9.37 -5.60 -22.87
N LEU A 108 -10.37 -4.75 -22.76
CA LEU A 108 -10.15 -3.33 -22.49
C LEU A 108 -9.80 -3.15 -21.00
N ILE A 109 -8.85 -2.26 -20.74
CA ILE A 109 -8.66 -1.67 -19.40
C ILE A 109 -9.99 -0.98 -19.07
N ALA A 110 -10.60 -1.33 -17.94
CA ALA A 110 -12.01 -1.05 -17.66
C ALA A 110 -12.38 0.42 -17.95
N LYS A 111 -13.64 0.68 -18.35
CA LYS A 111 -14.13 2.01 -18.79
C LYS A 111 -13.79 3.17 -17.83
N TYR A 112 -13.60 2.87 -16.55
CA TYR A 112 -13.30 3.85 -15.50
C TYR A 112 -11.88 3.71 -14.91
N ASP A 113 -11.05 2.82 -15.45
CA ASP A 113 -9.70 2.55 -14.94
C ASP A 113 -8.63 3.28 -15.79
N TYR A 114 -7.40 3.33 -15.28
CA TYR A 114 -6.29 4.01 -15.91
C TYR A 114 -5.33 3.03 -16.57
N ASP A 115 -4.90 3.34 -17.80
CA ASP A 115 -3.73 2.72 -18.41
C ASP A 115 -2.45 3.35 -17.86
N SER A 116 -2.24 3.15 -16.57
CA SER A 116 -1.08 3.65 -15.81
C SER A 116 -0.98 2.94 -14.46
N ALA A 117 -0.06 3.39 -13.61
CA ALA A 117 0.04 3.00 -12.21
C ALA A 117 -0.87 3.80 -11.26
N ARG A 118 -1.85 4.56 -11.79
CA ARG A 118 -2.85 5.23 -10.96
C ARG A 118 -3.93 4.25 -10.51
N ASP A 119 -4.20 4.23 -9.22
CA ASP A 119 -5.27 3.39 -8.65
C ASP A 119 -6.64 4.04 -8.85
N PHE A 120 -7.59 3.30 -9.44
CA PHE A 120 -9.00 3.70 -9.47
C PHE A 120 -9.82 3.02 -8.37
N LYS A 121 -9.43 1.82 -7.94
CA LYS A 121 -10.23 0.97 -7.05
C LYS A 121 -9.99 1.28 -5.57
N GLY A 122 -8.77 1.69 -5.23
CA GLY A 122 -8.35 2.02 -3.87
C GLY A 122 -7.67 0.88 -3.11
N HIS A 123 -7.76 -0.38 -3.56
CA HIS A 123 -7.19 -1.52 -2.84
C HIS A 123 -5.67 -1.38 -2.72
N GLY A 124 -4.97 -1.15 -3.82
CA GLY A 124 -3.51 -1.01 -3.79
C GLY A 124 -3.05 0.22 -3.00
N THR A 125 -3.78 1.33 -3.05
CA THR A 125 -3.54 2.48 -2.18
C THR A 125 -3.70 2.12 -0.70
N HIS A 126 -4.77 1.42 -0.34
CA HIS A 126 -5.02 0.97 1.04
C HIS A 126 -3.96 -0.01 1.53
N THR A 127 -3.60 -1.03 0.73
CA THR A 127 -2.57 -2.02 1.08
C THR A 127 -1.20 -1.37 1.25
N SER A 128 -0.78 -0.53 0.30
CA SER A 128 0.53 0.13 0.35
C SER A 128 0.64 1.14 1.48
N SER A 129 -0.41 1.93 1.74
CA SER A 129 -0.47 2.81 2.90
C SER A 129 -0.45 2.03 4.21
N THR A 130 -1.07 0.85 4.29
CA THR A 130 -0.99 0.01 5.50
C THR A 130 0.42 -0.54 5.72
N ALA A 131 1.06 -1.06 4.66
CA ALA A 131 2.37 -1.69 4.73
C ALA A 131 3.51 -0.70 4.99
N ALA A 132 3.41 0.48 4.38
CA ALA A 132 4.39 1.54 4.43
C ALA A 132 3.69 2.87 4.72
N TRP A 133 3.03 2.98 5.87
CA TRP A 133 2.49 4.26 6.33
C TRP A 133 3.61 5.18 6.86
N ALA A 134 3.53 6.48 6.61
CA ALA A 134 4.39 7.47 7.24
C ALA A 134 3.65 8.05 8.46
N PRO A 135 4.18 7.93 9.69
CA PRO A 135 3.57 8.63 10.81
C PRO A 135 3.63 10.14 10.61
N ALA A 136 2.49 10.82 10.75
CA ALA A 136 2.47 12.25 11.00
C ALA A 136 3.05 12.48 12.39
N VAL A 137 4.29 12.95 12.48
CA VAL A 137 4.93 13.20 13.77
C VAL A 137 4.71 14.66 14.15
N GLY A 138 3.84 14.88 15.14
CA GLY A 138 3.95 16.00 16.07
C GLY A 138 5.14 15.83 17.00
#